data_AF-A0A1M4XFS6-F1
#
_entry.id   AF-A0A1M4XFS6-F1
#
_cell.length_a   1.000
_cell.length_b   1.000
_cell.length_c   1.000
_cell.angle_alpha   90.00
_cell.angle_beta   90.00
_cell.angle_gamma   90.00
#
_symmetry.space_group_name_H-M   'P 1'
#
loop_
_entity.id
_entity.type
_entity.pdbx_description
1 polymer ?
#
loop_
_entity_poly.entity_id
_entity_poly.type
_entity_poly.pdbx_seq_one_letter_code
_entity_poly.pdbx_strand_id
1 'polypeptide(L)'
;MIFIMRWQGQSLITPSSSIGILDLEFAKSTARLNQLLLFWNYNDIALNIYLDFVLIAAYTWFFISSCVYLKHKLPLVNWSDRFISMAVAAALFDVCENLVMLFIINGRFNPSFSLQVVFYCALAKFILAGLVLLYILIMLPIAILKRPKWDL
;
A
#
# COMPACT_ATOMS: atom_id res chain seq x y z
N MET A 1 3.10 -0.07 -7.73
CA MET A 1 2.67 -0.80 -6.53
C MET A 1 1.86 -2.04 -6.91
N ILE A 2 0.64 -1.89 -7.45
CA ILE A 2 -0.25 -3.03 -7.78
C ILE A 2 0.43 -4.08 -8.68
N PHE A 3 1.17 -3.66 -9.73
CA PHE A 3 1.86 -4.60 -10.60
C PHE A 3 2.97 -5.40 -9.88
N ILE A 4 3.72 -4.74 -9.00
CA ILE A 4 4.80 -5.38 -8.22
C ILE A 4 4.19 -6.38 -7.24
N MET A 5 3.12 -6.00 -6.54
CA MET A 5 2.41 -6.89 -5.61
C MET A 5 1.80 -8.11 -6.34
N ARG A 6 1.30 -7.94 -7.57
CA ARG A 6 0.82 -9.08 -8.38
C ARG A 6 1.95 -10.00 -8.83
N TRP A 7 3.12 -9.46 -9.15
CA TRP A 7 4.28 -10.26 -9.53
C TRP A 7 4.88 -11.00 -8.33
N GLN A 8 5.03 -10.31 -7.20
CA GLN A 8 5.48 -10.87 -5.92
C GLN A 8 4.53 -11.96 -5.40
N GLY A 9 3.22 -11.71 -5.48
CA GLY A 9 2.18 -12.62 -5.05
C GLY A 9 1.84 -13.74 -6.03
N GLN A 10 2.65 -13.97 -7.09
CA GLN A 10 2.36 -15.02 -8.07
C GLN A 10 2.25 -16.41 -7.46
N SER A 11 3.05 -16.71 -6.43
CA SER A 11 2.98 -17.97 -5.69
C SER A 11 1.65 -18.15 -4.94
N LEU A 12 0.92 -17.06 -4.69
CA LEU A 12 -0.37 -17.05 -4.02
C LEU A 12 -1.56 -17.02 -5.00
N ILE A 13 -1.31 -16.93 -6.31
CA ILE A 13 -2.41 -16.98 -7.30
C ILE A 13 -2.86 -18.42 -7.46
N THR A 14 -4.11 -18.69 -7.08
CA THR A 14 -4.77 -20.01 -7.16
C THR A 14 -6.18 -19.85 -7.74
N PRO A 15 -6.87 -20.93 -8.14
CA PRO A 15 -8.28 -20.82 -8.54
C PRO A 15 -9.18 -20.19 -7.46
N SER A 16 -8.79 -20.32 -6.18
CA SER A 16 -9.49 -19.70 -5.05
C SER A 16 -9.00 -18.29 -4.71
N SER A 17 -7.88 -17.84 -5.29
CA SER A 17 -7.30 -16.49 -5.10
C SER A 17 -6.74 -15.93 -6.41
N SER A 18 -7.51 -15.08 -7.07
CA SER A 18 -7.12 -14.51 -8.38
C SER A 18 -6.23 -13.27 -8.27
N ILE A 19 -6.17 -12.66 -7.06
CA ILE A 19 -5.42 -11.43 -6.80
C ILE A 19 -4.30 -11.61 -5.78
N GLY A 20 -4.00 -12.86 -5.39
CA GLY A 20 -2.89 -13.20 -4.50
C GLY A 20 -3.09 -12.66 -3.10
N ILE A 21 -2.05 -12.05 -2.51
CA ILE A 21 -2.09 -11.56 -1.12
C ILE A 21 -3.25 -10.57 -0.86
N LEU A 22 -3.69 -9.83 -1.88
CA LEU A 22 -4.85 -8.93 -1.78
C LEU A 22 -6.15 -9.66 -1.38
N ASP A 23 -6.31 -10.94 -1.74
CA ASP A 23 -7.47 -11.74 -1.30
C ASP A 23 -7.48 -11.91 0.23
N LEU A 24 -6.31 -11.94 0.87
CA LEU A 24 -6.16 -11.97 2.32
C LEU A 24 -6.43 -10.61 2.94
N GLU A 25 -5.88 -9.54 2.35
CA GLU A 25 -6.11 -8.16 2.80
C GLU A 25 -7.61 -7.81 2.82
N PHE A 26 -8.37 -8.38 1.87
CA PHE A 26 -9.81 -8.18 1.77
C PHE A 26 -10.66 -9.33 2.33
N ALA A 27 -10.05 -10.32 2.99
CA ALA A 27 -10.76 -11.43 3.60
C ALA A 27 -11.53 -10.97 4.85
N LYS A 28 -12.78 -10.53 4.70
CA LYS A 28 -13.63 -10.09 5.83
C LYS A 28 -14.13 -11.21 6.75
N SER A 29 -13.89 -12.47 6.43
CA SER A 29 -14.44 -13.61 7.17
C SER A 29 -13.43 -14.72 7.36
N THR A 30 -13.57 -15.41 8.49
CA THR A 30 -12.78 -16.60 8.83
C THR A 30 -12.97 -17.72 7.82
N ALA A 31 -14.17 -17.86 7.25
CA ALA A 31 -14.44 -18.81 6.17
C ALA A 31 -13.58 -18.52 4.92
N ARG A 32 -13.47 -17.24 4.52
CA ARG A 32 -12.62 -16.84 3.39
C ARG A 32 -11.14 -17.08 3.68
N LEU A 33 -10.69 -16.71 4.88
CA LEU A 33 -9.32 -16.99 5.33
C LEU A 33 -9.00 -18.49 5.24
N ASN A 34 -9.86 -19.35 5.81
CA ASN A 34 -9.66 -20.79 5.77
C ASN A 34 -9.61 -21.32 4.34
N GLN A 35 -10.46 -20.82 3.44
CA GLN A 35 -10.43 -21.21 2.02
C GLN A 35 -9.09 -20.87 1.35
N LEU A 36 -8.50 -19.72 1.67
CA LEU A 36 -7.19 -19.31 1.14
C LEU A 36 -6.08 -20.19 1.70
N LEU A 37 -6.09 -20.44 3.02
CA LEU A 37 -5.09 -21.26 3.71
C LEU A 37 -5.10 -22.74 3.29
N LEU A 38 -6.16 -23.24 2.64
CA LEU A 38 -6.18 -24.60 2.07
C LEU A 38 -5.18 -24.76 0.92
N PHE A 39 -4.90 -23.70 0.17
CA PHE A 39 -4.07 -23.75 -1.05
C PHE A 39 -2.75 -23.02 -0.91
N TRP A 40 -2.57 -22.20 0.12
CA TRP A 40 -1.38 -21.41 0.33
C TRP A 40 -0.42 -22.04 1.33
N ASN A 41 0.87 -21.97 1.01
CA ASN A 41 1.91 -22.33 1.96
C ASN A 41 2.18 -21.16 2.91
N TYR A 42 2.32 -21.46 4.21
CA TYR A 42 2.69 -20.47 5.22
C TYR A 42 3.93 -19.64 4.84
N ASN A 43 4.98 -20.30 4.32
CA ASN A 43 6.23 -19.63 3.95
C ASN A 43 6.03 -18.61 2.83
N ASP A 44 5.18 -18.92 1.85
CA ASP A 44 4.88 -18.01 0.74
C ASP A 44 4.09 -16.80 1.21
N ILE A 45 3.12 -17.01 2.11
CA ILE A 45 2.35 -15.91 2.73
C ILE A 45 3.30 -15.00 3.53
N ALA A 46 4.10 -15.59 4.41
CA ALA A 46 5.02 -14.84 5.26
C ALA A 46 6.05 -14.06 4.43
N LEU A 47 6.63 -14.68 3.39
CA LEU A 47 7.56 -14.00 2.48
C LEU A 47 6.91 -12.80 1.80
N ASN A 48 5.67 -12.95 1.31
CA ASN A 48 4.93 -11.83 0.71
C ASN A 48 4.76 -10.67 1.70
N ILE A 49 4.34 -10.97 2.93
CA ILE A 49 4.17 -9.93 3.96
C ILE A 49 5.51 -9.27 4.35
N TYR A 50 6.60 -10.05 4.42
CA TYR A 50 7.93 -9.49 4.72
C TYR A 50 8.43 -8.56 3.61
N LEU A 51 8.20 -8.93 2.36
CA LEU A 51 8.54 -8.10 1.21
C LEU A 51 7.70 -6.81 1.18
N ASP A 52 6.45 -6.85 1.66
CA ASP A 52 5.61 -5.66 1.74
C ASP A 52 6.19 -4.61 2.70
N PHE A 53 6.84 -4.98 3.81
CA PHE A 53 7.55 -4.01 4.66
C PHE A 53 8.66 -3.25 3.91
N VAL A 54 9.37 -3.92 3.02
CA VAL A 54 10.40 -3.28 2.18
C VAL A 54 9.74 -2.37 1.14
N LEU A 55 8.64 -2.84 0.54
CA LEU A 55 7.89 -2.07 -0.45
C LEU A 55 7.28 -0.80 0.18
N ILE A 56 6.79 -0.87 1.42
CA ILE A 56 6.27 0.26 2.20
C ILE A 56 7.31 1.36 2.31
N ALA A 57 8.54 1.02 2.74
CA ALA A 57 9.61 2.01 2.82
C ALA A 57 9.91 2.64 1.44
N ALA A 58 9.98 1.83 0.38
CA ALA A 58 10.29 2.29 -0.96
C ALA A 58 9.22 3.24 -1.53
N TYR A 59 7.93 2.86 -1.49
CA TYR A 59 6.88 3.70 -2.07
C TYR A 59 6.63 4.96 -1.22
N THR A 60 6.76 4.87 0.11
CA THR A 60 6.56 6.01 1.01
C THR A 60 7.65 7.05 0.76
N TRP A 61 8.90 6.60 0.63
CA TRP A 61 10.00 7.47 0.25
C TRP A 61 9.75 8.17 -1.08
N PHE A 62 9.32 7.42 -2.11
CA PHE A 62 9.00 7.98 -3.43
C PHE A 62 7.88 9.03 -3.36
N PHE A 63 6.79 8.74 -2.65
CA PHE A 63 5.68 9.67 -2.49
C PHE A 63 6.09 10.97 -1.79
N ILE A 64 6.77 10.86 -0.63
CA ILE A 64 7.22 12.02 0.12
C ILE A 64 8.19 12.86 -0.71
N SER A 65 9.19 12.22 -1.34
CA SER A 65 10.20 12.91 -2.15
C SER A 65 9.57 13.65 -3.33
N SER A 66 8.59 13.02 -3.99
CA SER A 66 7.86 13.64 -5.11
C SER A 66 7.04 14.85 -4.64
N CYS A 67 6.34 14.74 -3.51
CA CYS A 67 5.58 15.86 -2.96
C CYS A 67 6.50 17.00 -2.47
N VAL A 68 7.66 16.71 -1.88
CA VAL A 68 8.65 17.72 -1.51
C VAL A 68 9.20 18.44 -2.75
N TYR A 69 9.51 17.69 -3.81
CA TYR A 69 9.94 18.28 -5.08
C TYR A 69 8.87 19.22 -5.66
N LEU A 70 7.60 18.79 -5.65
CA LEU A 70 6.47 19.60 -6.11
C LEU A 70 6.25 20.86 -5.27
N LYS A 71 6.40 20.76 -3.94
CA LYS A 71 6.35 21.89 -3.01
C LYS A 71 7.32 23.00 -3.40
N HIS A 72 8.57 22.64 -3.74
CA HIS A 72 9.58 23.60 -4.15
C HIS A 72 9.36 24.17 -5.55
N LYS A 73 8.86 23.37 -6.50
CA LYS A 73 8.69 23.79 -7.90
C LYS A 73 7.38 24.57 -8.15
N LEU A 74 6.32 24.28 -7.41
CA LEU A 74 4.97 24.83 -7.62
C LEU A 74 4.39 25.45 -6.32
N PRO A 75 5.04 26.47 -5.74
CA PRO A 75 4.66 27.00 -4.42
C PRO A 75 3.26 27.64 -4.38
N LEU A 76 2.75 28.13 -5.51
CA LEU A 76 1.45 28.81 -5.61
C LEU A 76 0.23 27.86 -5.56
N VAL A 77 0.44 26.55 -5.76
CA VAL A 77 -0.64 25.52 -5.76
C VAL A 77 -0.26 24.39 -4.80
N ASN A 78 0.23 24.76 -3.61
CA ASN A 78 0.93 23.81 -2.76
C ASN A 78 0.01 23.07 -1.78
N TRP A 79 -0.59 21.98 -2.27
CA TRP A 79 -1.25 20.97 -1.44
C TRP A 79 -0.29 19.87 -0.95
N SER A 80 1.02 19.99 -1.25
CA SER A 80 1.98 18.91 -1.06
C SER A 80 2.13 18.49 0.40
N ASP A 81 2.04 19.42 1.37
CA ASP A 81 2.12 19.07 2.80
C ASP A 81 0.96 18.16 3.26
N ARG A 82 -0.23 18.35 2.68
CA ARG A 82 -1.39 17.48 2.95
C ARG A 82 -1.18 16.10 2.31
N PHE A 83 -0.66 16.06 1.09
CA PHE A 83 -0.36 14.78 0.41
C PHE A 83 0.82 14.02 1.06
N ILE A 84 1.82 14.72 1.62
CA ILE A 84 2.86 14.11 2.46
C ILE A 84 2.22 13.46 3.68
N SER A 85 1.32 14.17 4.36
CA SER A 85 0.60 13.63 5.52
C SER A 85 -0.25 12.41 5.14
N MET A 86 -0.91 12.42 3.98
CA MET A 86 -1.65 11.27 3.45
C MET A 86 -0.72 10.09 3.11
N ALA A 87 0.46 10.35 2.55
CA ALA A 87 1.44 9.30 2.24
C ALA A 87 1.94 8.61 3.52
N VAL A 88 2.23 9.38 4.57
CA VAL A 88 2.60 8.85 5.89
C VAL A 88 1.44 8.05 6.48
N ALA A 89 0.21 8.57 6.44
CA ALA A 89 -0.97 7.86 6.93
C ALA A 89 -1.20 6.53 6.17
N ALA A 90 -1.05 6.52 4.85
CA ALA A 90 -1.14 5.29 4.04
C ALA A 90 -0.10 4.25 4.49
N ALA A 91 1.15 4.67 4.69
CA ALA A 91 2.22 3.80 5.16
C ALA A 91 1.94 3.22 6.55
N LEU A 92 1.40 4.02 7.47
CA LEU A 92 1.01 3.54 8.80
C LEU A 92 -0.09 2.49 8.73
N PHE A 93 -1.12 2.71 7.90
CA PHE A 93 -2.16 1.70 7.70
C PHE A 93 -1.61 0.41 7.08
N ASP A 94 -0.69 0.52 6.12
CA ASP A 94 -0.04 -0.62 5.47
C ASP A 94 0.81 -1.44 6.45
N VAL A 95 1.57 -0.78 7.33
CA VAL A 95 2.33 -1.44 8.40
C VAL A 95 1.39 -2.15 9.38
N CYS A 96 0.34 -1.46 9.85
CA CYS A 96 -0.63 -2.05 10.78
C CYS A 96 -1.29 -3.30 10.18
N GLU A 97 -1.70 -3.21 8.92
CA GLU A 97 -2.37 -4.27 8.19
C GLU A 97 -1.47 -5.50 8.03
N ASN A 98 -0.24 -5.31 7.54
CA ASN A 98 0.75 -6.37 7.41
C ASN A 98 1.15 -7.01 8.75
N LEU A 99 1.27 -6.22 9.83
CA LEU A 99 1.51 -6.74 11.18
C LEU A 99 0.35 -7.63 11.66
N VAL A 100 -0.89 -7.17 11.48
CA VAL A 100 -2.07 -7.95 11.89
C VAL A 100 -2.18 -9.24 11.06
N MET A 101 -1.90 -9.19 9.76
CA MET A 101 -1.84 -10.39 8.92
C MET A 101 -0.82 -11.40 9.44
N LEU A 102 0.40 -10.98 9.81
CA LEU A 102 1.41 -11.86 10.43
C LEU A 102 0.88 -12.53 11.71
N PHE A 103 0.19 -11.78 12.57
CA PHE A 103 -0.35 -12.36 13.79
C PHE A 103 -1.51 -13.34 13.53
N ILE A 104 -2.34 -13.09 12.50
CA ILE A 104 -3.41 -14.00 12.08
C ILE A 104 -2.82 -15.32 11.58
N ILE A 105 -1.84 -15.28 10.68
CA ILE A 105 -1.26 -16.51 10.09
C ILE A 105 -0.46 -17.33 11.11
N ASN A 106 0.05 -16.68 12.17
CA ASN A 106 0.71 -17.33 13.30
C ASN A 106 -0.26 -17.86 14.37
N GLY A 107 -1.58 -17.76 14.15
CA GLY A 107 -2.61 -18.24 15.08
C GLY A 107 -2.68 -17.48 16.41
N ARG A 108 -2.13 -16.27 16.50
CA ARG A 108 -2.02 -15.51 17.76
C ARG A 108 -3.24 -14.62 18.06
N PHE A 109 -4.11 -14.37 17.10
CA PHE A 109 -5.31 -13.55 17.30
C PHE A 109 -6.61 -14.27 16.95
N ASN A 110 -7.70 -13.80 17.56
CA ASN A 110 -9.05 -14.13 17.11
C ASN A 110 -9.23 -13.58 15.68
N PRO A 111 -9.41 -14.45 14.67
CA PRO A 111 -9.38 -14.04 13.28
C PRO A 111 -10.58 -13.17 12.90
N SER A 112 -11.72 -13.27 13.58
CA SER A 112 -12.94 -12.52 13.21
C SER A 112 -12.80 -11.00 13.32
N PHE A 113 -12.23 -10.50 14.42
CA PHE A 113 -12.02 -9.05 14.61
C PHE A 113 -10.79 -8.56 13.84
N SER A 114 -9.71 -9.36 13.86
CA SER A 114 -8.43 -9.00 13.23
C SER A 114 -8.55 -8.86 11.71
N LEU A 115 -9.35 -9.71 11.07
CA LEU A 115 -9.63 -9.62 9.63
C LEU A 115 -10.40 -8.35 9.25
N GLN A 116 -11.27 -7.84 10.13
CA GLN A 116 -11.94 -6.56 9.88
C GLN A 116 -10.94 -5.40 9.95
N VAL A 117 -10.01 -5.44 10.92
CA VAL A 117 -8.94 -4.45 11.03
C VAL A 117 -8.08 -4.46 9.76
N VAL A 118 -7.64 -5.64 9.31
CA VAL A 118 -6.90 -5.83 8.05
C VAL A 118 -7.67 -5.20 6.88
N PHE A 119 -8.96 -5.52 6.72
CA PHE A 119 -9.79 -4.96 5.66
C PHE A 119 -9.86 -3.43 5.68
N TYR A 120 -10.14 -2.82 6.84
CA TYR A 120 -10.30 -1.38 6.92
C TYR A 120 -8.96 -0.64 6.75
N CYS A 121 -7.87 -1.19 7.26
CA CYS A 121 -6.53 -0.66 7.01
C CYS A 121 -6.15 -0.77 5.52
N ALA A 122 -6.42 -1.92 4.88
CA ALA A 122 -6.20 -2.12 3.45
C ALA A 122 -7.03 -1.14 2.60
N LEU A 123 -8.30 -0.95 2.93
CA LEU A 123 -9.15 0.02 2.25
C LEU A 123 -8.61 1.45 2.41
N ALA A 124 -8.28 1.85 3.63
CA ALA A 124 -7.75 3.19 3.91
C ALA A 124 -6.40 3.44 3.21
N LYS A 125 -5.45 2.48 3.25
CA LYS A 125 -4.15 2.62 2.59
C LYS A 125 -4.31 2.81 1.09
N PHE A 126 -5.17 2.03 0.42
CA PHE A 126 -5.34 2.12 -1.03
C PHE A 126 -5.99 3.45 -1.45
N ILE A 127 -6.96 3.94 -0.68
CA ILE A 127 -7.58 5.25 -0.96
C ILE A 127 -6.54 6.36 -0.81
N LEU A 128 -5.81 6.39 0.31
CA LEU A 128 -4.82 7.43 0.59
C LEU A 128 -3.65 7.39 -0.40
N ALA A 129 -3.05 6.23 -0.61
CA ALA A 129 -1.97 6.03 -1.58
C ALA A 129 -2.42 6.35 -3.01
N GLY A 130 -3.66 6.00 -3.37
CA GLY A 130 -4.25 6.31 -4.66
C GLY A 130 -4.39 7.81 -4.90
N LEU A 131 -4.87 8.57 -3.91
CA LEU A 131 -4.98 10.02 -3.98
C LEU A 131 -3.60 10.70 -4.11
N VAL A 132 -2.61 10.25 -3.33
CA VAL A 132 -1.23 10.76 -3.43
C VAL A 132 -0.64 10.49 -4.80
N LEU A 133 -0.80 9.27 -5.31
CA LEU A 133 -0.32 8.90 -6.64
C LEU A 133 -0.97 9.75 -7.72
N LEU A 134 -2.30 9.96 -7.66
CA LEU A 134 -3.03 10.80 -8.61
C LEU A 134 -2.50 12.24 -8.60
N TYR A 135 -2.28 12.80 -7.42
CA TYR A 135 -1.69 14.13 -7.27
C TYR A 135 -0.31 14.23 -7.93
N ILE A 136 0.57 13.25 -7.68
CA ILE A 136 1.90 13.20 -8.28
C ILE A 136 1.82 13.09 -9.81
N LEU A 137 0.97 12.21 -10.33
CA LEU A 137 0.80 12.00 -11.77
C LEU A 137 0.31 13.26 -12.50
N ILE A 138 -0.54 14.07 -11.87
CA ILE A 138 -1.04 15.32 -12.45
C ILE A 138 0.01 16.44 -12.34
N MET A 139 0.61 16.62 -11.16
CA MET A 139 1.45 17.79 -10.87
C MET A 139 2.89 17.64 -11.34
N LEU A 140 3.44 16.42 -11.36
CA LEU A 140 4.84 16.19 -11.73
C LEU A 140 5.13 16.57 -13.19
N PRO A 141 4.30 16.21 -14.19
CA PRO A 141 4.50 16.67 -15.57
C PRO A 141 4.46 18.20 -15.67
N ILE A 142 3.53 18.86 -14.97
CA ILE A 142 3.41 20.32 -14.95
C ILE A 142 4.68 20.96 -14.36
N ALA A 143 5.19 20.41 -13.26
CA ALA A 143 6.40 20.89 -12.61
C ALA A 143 7.66 20.73 -13.49
N ILE A 144 7.73 19.66 -14.29
CA ILE A 144 8.84 19.41 -15.22
C ILE A 144 8.76 20.34 -16.45
N LEU A 145 7.56 20.57 -16.98
CA LEU A 145 7.35 21.43 -18.16
C LEU A 145 7.54 22.92 -17.84
N LYS A 146 7.35 23.32 -16.59
CA LYS A 146 7.56 24.71 -16.15
C LYS A 146 9.07 25.00 -16.13
N ARG A 147 9.57 25.71 -17.15
CA ARG A 147 10.96 26.15 -17.20
C ARG A 147 11.29 26.98 -15.96
N PRO A 148 12.51 26.86 -15.40
CA PRO A 148 12.95 27.76 -14.34
C PRO A 148 12.85 29.19 -14.86
N LYS A 149 12.14 30.06 -14.13
CA LYS A 149 12.33 31.49 -14.30
C LYS A 149 13.75 31.77 -13.82
N TRP A 150 14.65 31.96 -14.78
CA TRP A 150 15.90 32.65 -14.47
C TRP A 150 15.47 34.08 -14.20
N ASP A 151 15.46 34.46 -12.92
CA ASP A 151 15.30 35.86 -12.54
C ASP A 151 16.52 36.59 -13.11
N LEU A 152 16.27 37.43 -14.12
CA LEU A 152 17.21 38.34 -14.76
C LEU A 152 17.71 39.38 -13.77
#